data_AF-A0A969J1H7-F1
#
_entry.id   AF-A0A969J1H7-F1
#
_cell.length_a   1.000
_cell.length_b   1.000
_cell.length_c   1.000
_cell.angle_alpha   90.00
_cell.angle_beta   90.00
_cell.angle_gamma   90.00
#
_symmetry.space_group_name_H-M   'P 1'
#
loop_
_entity.id
_entity.type
_entity.pdbx_description
1 polymer ?
#
loop_
_entity_poly.entity_id
_entity_poly.type
_entity_poly.pdbx_seq_one_letter_code
_entity_poly.pdbx_strand_id
1 'polypeptide(L)'
;MPEIRFQIEWPDGSQETCYSPSLVVKEYFTPNQNYPLTEFLERSRTALKIASDRVQAKYGMPCGLALGQLQHIEAKAVEYSQISQPIVRVIRFIE
;
A
#
# COMPACT_ATOMS: atom_id res chain seq x y z
N MET A 1 11.17 5.27 -14.25
CA MET A 1 10.54 5.79 -13.01
C MET A 1 10.66 4.63 -12.04
N PRO A 2 11.27 4.79 -10.86
CA PRO A 2 11.53 3.64 -10.00
C PRO A 2 10.21 3.08 -9.49
N GLU A 3 9.91 1.85 -9.88
CA GLU A 3 8.88 1.03 -9.27
C GLU A 3 9.45 0.35 -8.03
N ILE A 4 8.56 0.00 -7.10
CA ILE A 4 8.94 -0.71 -5.89
C ILE A 4 7.80 -1.60 -5.44
N ARG A 5 8.14 -2.71 -4.79
CA ARG A 5 7.16 -3.56 -4.11
C ARG A 5 7.37 -3.48 -2.61
N PHE A 6 6.32 -3.65 -1.84
CA PHE A 6 6.41 -3.71 -0.39
C PHE A 6 5.60 -4.88 0.12
N GLN A 7 6.18 -5.60 1.07
CA GLN A 7 5.56 -6.76 1.67
C GLN A 7 4.90 -6.33 2.98
N ILE A 8 3.63 -6.70 3.13
CA ILE A 8 2.83 -6.46 4.32
C ILE A 8 2.40 -7.79 4.93
N GLU A 9 2.09 -7.76 6.22
CA GLU A 9 1.47 -8.83 6.97
C GLU A 9 0.12 -8.32 7.49
N TRP A 10 -0.93 -9.04 7.15
CA TRP A 10 -2.30 -8.80 7.58
C TRP A 10 -2.50 -9.25 9.04
N PRO A 11 -3.60 -8.84 9.69
CA PRO A 11 -3.86 -9.18 11.10
C PRO A 11 -3.94 -10.68 11.41
N ASP A 12 -4.22 -11.51 10.40
CA ASP A 12 -4.27 -12.97 10.48
C ASP A 12 -2.90 -13.65 10.29
N GLY A 13 -1.84 -12.87 10.03
CA GLY A 13 -0.50 -13.36 9.70
C GLY A 13 -0.30 -13.66 8.21
N SER A 14 -1.32 -13.45 7.36
CA SER A 14 -1.18 -13.61 5.92
C SER A 14 -0.27 -12.53 5.36
N GLN A 15 0.70 -12.92 4.53
CA GLN A 15 1.61 -11.96 3.90
C GLN A 15 1.18 -11.63 2.48
N GLU A 16 1.28 -10.36 2.09
CA GLU A 16 0.93 -9.88 0.77
C GLU A 16 2.01 -8.95 0.23
N THR A 17 2.26 -9.04 -1.09
CA THR A 17 3.19 -8.13 -1.77
C THR A 17 2.41 -7.12 -2.57
N CYS A 18 2.54 -5.85 -2.21
CA CYS A 18 1.88 -4.74 -2.87
C CYS A 18 2.81 -4.02 -3.84
N TYR A 19 2.27 -3.58 -4.97
CA TYR A 19 2.99 -2.84 -5.99
C TYR A 19 2.83 -1.31 -5.84
N SER A 20 3.91 -0.56 -6.06
CA SER A 20 3.87 0.90 -6.20
C SER A 20 4.73 1.36 -7.38
N PRO A 21 4.21 2.19 -8.29
CA PRO A 21 5.00 2.75 -9.40
C PRO A 21 5.91 3.92 -8.99
N SER A 22 6.06 4.18 -7.68
CA SER A 22 6.93 5.22 -7.13
C SER A 22 7.48 4.85 -5.76
N LEU A 23 8.68 5.34 -5.46
CA LEU A 23 9.31 5.23 -4.14
C LEU A 23 8.61 6.05 -3.04
N VAL A 24 7.59 6.84 -3.36
CA VAL A 24 6.83 7.66 -2.39
C VAL A 24 6.29 6.83 -1.23
N VAL A 25 5.98 5.55 -1.44
CA VAL A 25 5.53 4.65 -0.37
C VAL A 25 6.54 4.52 0.78
N LYS A 26 7.84 4.73 0.53
CA LYS A 26 8.88 4.76 1.57
C LYS A 26 8.78 5.99 2.49
N GLU A 27 8.10 7.06 2.04
CA GLU A 27 7.85 8.26 2.85
C GLU A 27 6.64 8.07 3.80
N TYR A 28 5.73 7.16 3.46
CA TYR A 28 4.51 6.89 4.24
C TYR A 28 4.62 5.67 5.15
N PHE A 29 5.51 4.73 4.80
CA PHE A 29 5.69 3.46 5.50
C PHE A 29 7.14 3.24 5.92
N THR A 30 7.28 2.65 7.10
CA THR A 30 8.55 2.21 7.69
C THR A 30 8.54 0.68 7.74
N PRO A 31 9.63 -0.01 7.34
CA PRO A 31 9.71 -1.46 7.44
C PRO A 31 9.76 -1.90 8.90
N ASN A 32 9.25 -3.10 9.18
CA ASN A 32 9.03 -3.64 10.52
C ASN A 32 8.13 -2.81 11.45
N GLN A 33 7.31 -1.90 10.90
CA GLN A 33 6.39 -1.08 11.68
C GLN A 33 4.95 -1.60 11.57
N ASN A 34 4.24 -1.60 12.70
CA ASN A 34 2.82 -1.91 12.77
C ASN A 34 2.00 -0.63 12.62
N TYR A 35 0.92 -0.71 11.84
CA TYR A 35 -0.04 0.35 11.62
C TYR A 35 -1.45 -0.17 11.92
N PRO A 36 -2.31 0.62 12.57
CA PRO A 36 -3.75 0.34 12.57
C PRO A 36 -4.26 0.21 11.13
N LEU A 37 -5.17 -0.73 10.88
CA LEU A 37 -5.71 -0.97 9.54
C LEU A 37 -6.23 0.31 8.87
N THR A 38 -6.97 1.15 9.61
CA THR A 38 -7.49 2.43 9.11
C THR A 38 -6.38 3.38 8.69
N GLU A 39 -5.37 3.57 9.53
CA GLU A 39 -4.18 4.39 9.22
C GLU A 39 -3.41 3.83 8.02
N PHE A 40 -3.26 2.51 7.94
CA PHE A 40 -2.61 1.84 6.82
C PHE A 40 -3.35 2.09 5.50
N LEU A 41 -4.69 2.03 5.51
CA LEU A 41 -5.52 2.33 4.35
C LEU A 41 -5.39 3.78 3.91
N GLU A 42 -5.48 4.74 4.84
CA GLU A 42 -5.36 6.17 4.53
C GLU A 42 -3.98 6.53 3.96
N ARG A 43 -2.91 5.99 4.56
CA ARG A 43 -1.54 6.13 4.08
C ARG A 43 -1.35 5.48 2.70
N SER A 44 -1.88 4.27 2.50
CA SER A 44 -1.81 3.55 1.22
C SER A 44 -2.52 4.33 0.12
N ARG A 45 -3.73 4.82 0.39
CA ARG A 45 -4.50 5.65 -0.53
C ARG A 45 -3.74 6.90 -0.93
N THR A 46 -3.15 7.60 0.03
CA THR A 46 -2.38 8.83 -0.22
C THR A 46 -1.12 8.54 -1.03
N ALA A 47 -0.32 7.55 -0.63
CA ALA A 47 0.92 7.20 -1.29
C ALA A 47 0.70 6.68 -2.73
N LEU A 48 -0.26 5.76 -2.94
CA LEU A 48 -0.55 5.20 -4.26
C LEU A 48 -1.17 6.24 -5.20
N LYS A 49 -1.98 7.18 -4.68
CA LYS A 49 -2.50 8.30 -5.47
C LYS A 49 -1.37 9.22 -5.92
N ILE A 50 -0.48 9.64 -5.02
CA ILE A 50 0.68 10.46 -5.38
C ILE A 50 1.58 9.72 -6.39
N ALA A 51 1.78 8.41 -6.21
CA ALA A 51 2.53 7.59 -7.16
C ALA A 51 1.89 7.62 -8.55
N SER A 52 0.56 7.45 -8.64
CA SER A 52 -0.20 7.53 -9.88
C SER A 52 -0.13 8.93 -10.52
N ASP A 53 -0.29 9.99 -9.73
CA ASP A 53 -0.22 11.38 -10.21
C ASP A 53 1.17 11.70 -10.79
N ARG A 54 2.25 11.19 -10.17
CA ARG A 54 3.61 11.30 -10.71
C ARG A 54 3.75 10.55 -12.04
N VAL A 55 3.10 9.39 -12.20
CA VAL A 55 3.11 8.62 -13.46
C VAL A 55 2.33 9.40 -14.53
N GLN A 56 1.17 9.95 -14.19
CA GLN A 56 0.38 10.77 -15.09
C GLN A 56 1.15 12.01 -15.55
N ALA A 57 1.84 12.70 -14.65
CA ALA A 57 2.66 13.86 -14.99
C ALA A 57 3.82 13.50 -15.94
N LYS A 58 4.36 12.28 -15.83
CA LYS A 58 5.50 11.83 -16.65
C LYS A 58 5.11 11.19 -17.99
N TYR A 59 4.01 10.44 -18.01
CA TYR A 59 3.60 9.60 -19.15
C TYR A 59 2.25 9.99 -19.75
N GLY A 60 1.57 11.00 -19.20
CA GLY A 60 0.27 11.49 -19.68
C GLY A 60 -0.93 10.63 -19.27
N MET A 61 -0.73 9.51 -18.56
CA MET A 61 -1.79 8.59 -18.15
C MET A 61 -1.61 8.13 -16.69
N PRO A 62 -2.71 8.01 -15.91
CA PRO A 62 -2.63 7.50 -14.53
C PRO A 62 -2.27 6.01 -14.51
N CYS A 63 -1.64 5.57 -13.41
CA CYS A 63 -1.24 4.18 -13.27
C CYS A 63 -2.41 3.32 -12.80
N GLY A 64 -3.04 2.60 -13.73
CA GLY A 64 -4.11 1.65 -13.39
C GLY A 64 -3.68 0.56 -12.40
N LEU A 65 -2.39 0.17 -12.43
CA LEU A 65 -1.83 -0.81 -11.50
C LEU A 65 -1.85 -0.31 -10.05
N ALA A 66 -1.54 0.97 -9.81
CA ALA A 66 -1.57 1.55 -8.47
C ALA A 66 -3.00 1.61 -7.91
N LEU A 67 -3.97 1.98 -8.75
CA LEU A 67 -5.38 1.99 -8.37
C LEU A 67 -5.92 0.58 -8.10
N GLY A 68 -5.58 -0.38 -8.95
CA GLY A 68 -5.94 -1.79 -8.75
C GLY A 68 -5.33 -2.36 -7.47
N GLN A 69 -4.07 -2.01 -7.17
CA GLN A 69 -3.43 -2.39 -5.92
C GLN A 69 -4.15 -1.81 -4.70
N LEU A 70 -4.55 -0.53 -4.75
CA LEU A 70 -5.29 0.10 -3.65
C LEU A 70 -6.64 -0.59 -3.44
N GLN A 71 -7.38 -0.86 -4.51
CA GLN A 71 -8.67 -1.58 -4.43
C GLN A 71 -8.50 -2.98 -3.83
N HIS A 72 -7.43 -3.70 -4.18
CA HIS A 72 -7.15 -5.01 -3.61
C HIS A 72 -6.90 -4.94 -2.10
N ILE A 73 -6.09 -3.97 -1.67
CA ILE A 73 -5.81 -3.72 -0.25
C ILE A 73 -7.11 -3.36 0.50
N GLU A 74 -7.92 -2.47 -0.06
CA GLU A 74 -9.18 -2.05 0.55
C GLU A 74 -10.18 -3.21 0.65
N ALA A 75 -10.33 -4.00 -0.41
CA ALA A 75 -11.21 -5.17 -0.42
C ALA A 75 -10.80 -6.19 0.65
N LYS A 76 -9.50 -6.47 0.76
CA LYS A 76 -8.97 -7.41 1.76
C LYS A 76 -9.06 -6.86 3.18
N ALA A 77 -8.87 -5.56 3.36
CA ALA A 77 -9.07 -4.90 4.65
C ALA A 77 -10.50 -5.03 5.17
N VAL A 78 -11.52 -5.07 4.29
CA VAL A 78 -12.92 -5.29 4.70
C VAL A 78 -13.09 -6.65 5.39
N GLU A 79 -12.35 -7.68 4.98
CA GLU A 79 -12.40 -9.00 5.63
C GLU A 79 -11.96 -8.94 7.11
N TYR A 80 -11.03 -8.02 7.42
CA TYR A 80 -10.51 -7.82 8.77
C TYR A 80 -11.27 -6.75 9.57
N SER A 81 -12.32 -6.15 9.01
CA SER A 81 -13.12 -5.11 9.69
C SER A 81 -13.85 -5.60 10.95
N GLN A 82 -14.08 -6.91 11.05
CA GLN A 82 -14.72 -7.57 12.20
C GLN A 82 -13.75 -7.82 13.37
N ILE A 83 -12.44 -7.69 13.14
CA ILE A 83 -11.42 -7.86 14.18
C ILE A 83 -11.39 -6.60 15.04
N SER A 84 -11.28 -6.77 16.37
CA SER A 84 -11.08 -5.63 17.27
C SER A 84 -9.62 -5.13 17.15
N GLN A 85 -9.44 -3.90 16.68
CA GLN A 85 -8.13 -3.26 16.47
C GLN A 85 -7.20 -4.04 15.51
N PRO A 86 -7.59 -4.22 14.23
CA PRO A 86 -6.75 -4.91 13.26
C PRO A 86 -5.48 -4.11 12.99
N ILE A 87 -4.34 -4.79 13.02
CA ILE A 87 -3.02 -4.21 12.74
C ILE A 87 -2.43 -4.81 11.48
N VAL A 88 -1.83 -3.96 10.64
CA VAL A 88 -1.09 -4.37 9.45
C VAL A 88 0.36 -4.01 9.68
N ARG A 89 1.27 -4.96 9.45
CA ARG A 89 2.70 -4.74 9.58
C ARG A 89 3.33 -4.60 8.20
N VAL A 90 4.09 -3.55 7.97
CA VAL A 90 4.94 -3.47 6.78
C VAL A 90 6.22 -4.24 7.08
N ILE A 91 6.44 -5.38 6.43
CA ILE A 91 7.59 -6.24 6.68
C ILE A 91 8.86 -5.61 6.10
N ARG A 92 8.85 -5.39 4.77
CA ARG A 92 10.02 -4.90 4.03
C ARG A 92 9.64 -4.28 2.70
N PHE A 93 10.55 -3.45 2.18
CA PHE A 93 10.53 -3.03 0.79
C PHE A 93 11.34 -4.02 -0.06
N ILE A 94 10.86 -4.31 -1.27
CA ILE A 94 11.48 -5.17 -2.27
C ILE A 94 11.75 -4.27 -3.49
N GLU A 95 13.04 -4.04 -3.74
CA GLU A 95 13.56 -3.20 -4.84
C GLU A 95 14.11 -4.05 -5.98
#